data_AF-A0AAU1JFQ5-F1
#
_entry.id   AF-A0AAU1JFQ5-F1
#
_cell.length_a   1.000
_cell.length_b   1.000
_cell.length_c   1.000
_cell.angle_alpha   90.00
_cell.angle_beta   90.00
_cell.angle_gamma   90.00
#
_symmetry.space_group_name_H-M   'P 1'
#
loop_
_entity.id
_entity.type
_entity.pdbx_description
1 polymer ?
#
loop_
_entity_poly.entity_id
_entity_poly.type
_entity_poly.pdbx_seq_one_letter_code
_entity_poly.pdbx_strand_id
1 'polypeptide(L)'
;MSQAELAVRAPRLMWTFGLLRSELVTTFRRWRTLALLGVLAAVPILVGIAVKVETRDGSSVGRGNGGGGPAFIAEITNNGLFLVFTALAATLPFFLPMAIGVVAGDAIAGEASGGTLRYLLVAPAGRTRLLLTKYATVMAFCVVATLVVALSALTVGALLFPLGDLTTISGTQISFAEGLGRALLIALVVAASLVGIAALGLFVSTMTSSGIAAMATTVGLLITVQILDQIPQLHALQPYFFSHYWLSFADLMREPVYWDDLVKNLGLQALYAAVFGSAAWARFTAKDITA
;
A
#
# COMPACT_ATOMS: atom_id res chain seq x y z
N MET A 1 -31.06 40.90 26.87
CA MET A 1 -29.67 40.63 26.44
C MET A 1 -28.83 40.31 27.66
N SER A 2 -28.22 39.12 27.73
CA SER A 2 -26.89 38.87 28.35
C SER A 2 -26.57 37.37 28.14
N GLN A 3 -25.76 36.97 27.15
CA GLN A 3 -24.28 36.94 27.20
C GLN A 3 -23.73 36.09 28.37
N ALA A 4 -24.15 34.83 28.48
CA ALA A 4 -23.48 33.85 29.34
C ALA A 4 -23.25 32.53 28.57
N GLU A 5 -22.15 32.54 27.82
CA GLU A 5 -21.29 31.39 27.54
C GLU A 5 -21.93 30.14 26.92
N LEU A 6 -22.18 30.25 25.61
CA LEU A 6 -21.94 29.15 24.68
C LEU A 6 -20.45 28.78 24.77
N ALA A 7 -20.10 27.93 25.74
CA ALA A 7 -18.79 27.31 25.81
C ALA A 7 -18.63 26.40 24.59
N VAL A 8 -18.13 26.98 23.50
CA VAL A 8 -17.60 26.26 22.34
C VAL A 8 -16.48 25.38 22.90
N ARG A 9 -16.82 24.12 23.21
CA ARG A 9 -15.84 23.11 23.63
C ARG A 9 -14.82 23.01 22.51
N ALA A 10 -13.65 23.60 22.74
CA ALA A 10 -12.50 23.43 21.86
C ALA A 10 -12.28 21.92 21.63
N PRO A 11 -12.10 21.48 20.37
CA PRO A 11 -11.97 20.07 20.05
C PRO A 11 -10.71 19.52 20.72
N ARG A 12 -10.88 18.74 21.79
CA ARG A 12 -9.76 18.11 22.49
C ARG A 12 -9.08 17.11 21.55
N LEU A 13 -7.79 17.31 21.27
CA LEU A 13 -6.93 16.40 20.50
C LEU A 13 -7.09 14.92 20.91
N MET A 14 -7.32 14.67 22.21
CA MET A 14 -7.54 13.33 22.76
C MET A 14 -8.75 12.60 22.15
N TRP A 15 -9.80 13.32 21.76
CA TRP A 15 -10.93 12.72 21.04
C TRP A 15 -10.57 12.33 19.61
N THR A 16 -9.61 13.02 18.97
CA THR A 16 -9.20 12.71 17.58
C THR A 16 -8.40 11.41 17.57
N PHE A 17 -7.48 11.26 18.52
CA PHE A 17 -6.77 10.01 18.73
C PHE A 17 -7.70 8.87 19.16
N GLY A 18 -8.74 9.17 19.95
CA GLY A 18 -9.79 8.20 20.29
C GLY A 18 -10.51 7.66 19.06
N LEU A 19 -10.95 8.55 18.16
CA LEU A 19 -11.64 8.19 16.91
C LEU A 19 -10.72 7.40 15.97
N LEU A 20 -9.48 7.84 15.81
CA LEU A 20 -8.49 7.13 15.00
C LEU A 20 -8.17 5.74 15.55
N ARG A 21 -8.02 5.61 16.87
CA ARG A 21 -7.81 4.31 17.51
C ARG A 21 -9.00 3.39 17.31
N SER A 22 -10.23 3.88 17.49
CA SER A 22 -11.41 3.05 17.26
C SER A 22 -11.51 2.61 15.80
N GLU A 23 -11.21 3.50 14.85
CA GLU A 23 -11.22 3.20 13.41
C GLU A 23 -10.14 2.20 13.00
N LEU A 24 -8.93 2.30 13.55
CA LEU A 24 -7.90 1.28 13.34
C LEU A 24 -8.39 -0.08 13.86
N VAL A 25 -8.87 -0.13 15.09
CA VAL A 25 -9.30 -1.39 15.71
C VAL A 25 -10.45 -2.02 14.94
N THR A 26 -11.43 -1.24 14.50
CA THR A 26 -12.55 -1.77 13.70
C THR A 26 -12.06 -2.25 12.35
N THR A 27 -11.20 -1.50 11.66
CA THR A 27 -10.65 -1.87 10.35
C THR A 27 -9.83 -3.15 10.41
N PHE A 28 -8.93 -3.28 11.38
CA PHE A 28 -8.09 -4.47 11.55
C PHE A 28 -8.83 -5.68 12.13
N ARG A 29 -9.98 -5.50 12.80
CA ARG A 29 -10.80 -6.62 13.28
C ARG A 29 -11.81 -7.14 12.26
N ARG A 30 -12.04 -6.42 11.15
CA ARG A 30 -12.91 -6.92 10.08
C ARG A 30 -12.27 -8.17 9.47
N TRP A 31 -13.03 -9.27 9.42
CA TRP A 31 -12.59 -10.55 8.86
C TRP A 31 -12.02 -10.40 7.44
N ARG A 32 -12.62 -9.51 6.64
CA ARG A 32 -12.15 -9.19 5.30
C ARG A 32 -10.73 -8.61 5.28
N THR A 33 -10.44 -7.65 6.16
CA THR A 33 -9.10 -7.04 6.26
C THR A 33 -8.07 -8.08 6.69
N LEU A 34 -8.44 -8.94 7.65
CA LEU A 34 -7.61 -10.06 8.08
C LEU A 34 -7.35 -11.06 6.95
N ALA A 35 -8.37 -11.37 6.14
CA ALA A 35 -8.22 -12.23 4.97
C ALA A 35 -7.26 -11.61 3.94
N LEU A 36 -7.36 -10.30 3.66
CA LEU A 36 -6.44 -9.60 2.76
C LEU A 36 -5.00 -9.61 3.29
N LEU A 37 -4.79 -9.35 4.58
CA LEU A 37 -3.48 -9.45 5.21
C LEU A 37 -2.93 -10.88 5.18
N GLY A 38 -3.79 -11.88 5.36
CA GLY A 38 -3.43 -13.30 5.25
C GLY A 38 -2.98 -13.67 3.83
N VAL A 39 -3.70 -13.20 2.80
CA VAL A 39 -3.30 -13.39 1.39
C VAL A 39 -1.95 -12.70 1.13
N LEU A 40 -1.77 -11.48 1.62
CA LEU A 40 -0.49 -10.76 1.48
C LEU A 40 0.68 -11.49 2.17
N ALA A 41 0.45 -12.09 3.34
CA ALA A 41 1.45 -12.89 4.04
C ALA A 41 1.72 -14.25 3.36
N ALA A 42 0.74 -14.79 2.63
CA ALA A 42 0.90 -16.07 1.92
C ALA A 42 1.83 -15.95 0.70
N VAL A 43 1.82 -14.81 -0.01
CA VAL A 43 2.64 -14.63 -1.22
C VAL A 43 4.14 -14.82 -0.94
N PRO A 44 4.75 -14.17 0.08
CA PRO A 44 6.16 -14.39 0.41
C PRO A 44 6.48 -15.82 0.81
N ILE A 45 5.56 -16.49 1.51
CA ILE A 45 5.71 -17.90 1.89
C ILE A 45 5.78 -18.78 0.64
N LEU A 46 4.86 -18.57 -0.32
CA LEU A 46 4.82 -19.31 -1.58
C LEU A 46 6.09 -19.05 -2.42
N VAL A 47 6.52 -17.80 -2.54
CA VAL A 47 7.76 -17.44 -3.26
C VAL A 47 8.97 -18.11 -2.62
N GLY A 48 9.10 -18.06 -1.29
CA GLY A 48 10.21 -18.69 -0.58
C GLY A 48 10.24 -20.22 -0.75
N ILE A 49 9.08 -20.88 -0.70
CA ILE A 49 8.96 -22.32 -0.95
C ILE A 49 9.32 -22.65 -2.41
N ALA A 50 8.79 -21.90 -3.38
CA ALA A 50 9.06 -22.11 -4.80
C ALA A 50 10.57 -22.04 -5.10
N VAL A 51 11.24 -20.99 -4.61
CA VAL A 51 12.69 -20.85 -4.77
C VAL A 51 13.43 -22.04 -4.16
N LYS A 52 13.08 -22.47 -2.94
CA LYS A 52 13.73 -23.61 -2.26
C LYS A 52 13.54 -24.93 -2.99
N VAL A 53 12.38 -25.15 -3.62
CA VAL A 53 12.11 -26.34 -4.43
C VAL A 53 12.99 -26.31 -5.68
N GLU A 54 13.03 -25.21 -6.41
CA GLU A 54 13.86 -25.09 -7.61
C GLU A 54 15.37 -25.19 -7.31
N THR A 55 15.82 -24.73 -6.13
CA THR A 55 17.22 -24.91 -5.73
C THR A 55 17.59 -26.35 -5.40
N ARG A 56 16.63 -27.19 -4.99
CA ARG A 56 16.86 -28.61 -4.66
C ARG A 56 16.96 -29.49 -5.91
N ASP A 57 16.26 -29.14 -6.97
CA ASP A 57 16.22 -29.93 -8.21
C ASP A 57 17.40 -29.64 -9.17
N GLY A 58 18.36 -28.81 -8.75
CA GLY A 58 19.58 -28.54 -9.53
C GLY A 58 19.37 -27.67 -10.77
N SER A 59 18.14 -27.25 -11.05
CA SER A 59 17.82 -26.24 -12.04
C SER A 59 18.09 -24.85 -11.48
N SER A 60 19.32 -24.37 -11.63
CA SER A 60 19.64 -22.97 -11.42
C SER A 60 18.72 -22.10 -12.28
N VAL A 61 17.88 -21.27 -11.66
CA VAL A 61 17.27 -20.12 -12.33
C VAL A 61 18.42 -19.24 -12.82
N GLY A 62 18.78 -19.35 -14.10
CA GLY A 62 19.80 -18.47 -14.68
C GLY A 62 20.69 -18.99 -15.80
N ARG A 63 20.52 -20.21 -16.35
CA ARG A 63 21.35 -20.66 -17.49
C ARG A 63 20.63 -21.33 -18.67
N GLY A 64 19.31 -21.22 -18.76
CA GLY A 64 18.53 -21.78 -19.86
C GLY A 64 17.61 -20.76 -20.54
N ASN A 65 18.10 -20.17 -21.63
CA ASN A 65 17.33 -19.67 -22.78
C ASN A 65 16.29 -18.53 -22.57
N GLY A 66 16.73 -17.28 -22.82
CA GLY A 66 15.93 -16.33 -23.63
C GLY A 66 14.93 -15.38 -22.97
N GLY A 67 14.80 -15.32 -21.64
CA GLY A 67 13.97 -14.32 -20.97
C GLY A 67 14.61 -13.85 -19.67
N GLY A 68 15.10 -12.62 -19.64
CA GLY A 68 15.75 -12.03 -18.46
C GLY A 68 14.78 -11.95 -17.28
N GLY A 69 14.76 -12.97 -16.44
CA GLY A 69 14.19 -12.88 -15.10
C GLY A 69 14.93 -11.77 -14.33
N PRO A 70 14.23 -10.97 -13.49
CA PRO A 70 14.87 -9.91 -12.72
C PRO A 70 16.07 -10.47 -11.96
N ALA A 71 17.22 -9.78 -12.01
CA ALA A 71 18.49 -10.19 -11.39
C ALA A 71 18.34 -10.62 -9.92
N PHE A 72 17.29 -10.16 -9.25
CA PHE A 72 16.88 -10.52 -7.91
C PHE A 72 16.68 -12.03 -7.68
N ILE A 73 16.11 -12.79 -8.65
CA ILE A 73 15.77 -14.21 -8.41
C ILE A 73 17.02 -15.10 -8.29
N ALA A 74 18.08 -14.79 -9.04
CA ALA A 74 19.35 -15.51 -8.94
C ALA A 74 20.09 -15.23 -7.61
N GLU A 75 19.78 -14.11 -6.94
CA GLU A 75 20.47 -13.66 -5.73
C GLU A 75 19.81 -14.12 -4.43
N ILE A 76 18.53 -14.54 -4.46
CA ILE A 76 17.79 -15.09 -3.31
C ILE A 76 18.51 -16.30 -2.71
N THR A 77 19.15 -17.11 -3.54
CA THR A 77 19.86 -18.32 -3.11
C THR A 77 21.06 -18.01 -2.20
N ASN A 78 21.62 -16.80 -2.25
CA ASN A 78 22.80 -16.43 -1.46
C ASN A 78 22.44 -15.79 -0.11
N ASN A 79 21.27 -15.15 0.04
CA ASN A 79 20.86 -14.56 1.32
C ASN A 79 19.34 -14.44 1.49
N GLY A 80 18.81 -14.94 2.61
CA GLY A 80 17.38 -14.92 2.93
C GLY A 80 16.75 -13.52 3.00
N LEU A 81 17.53 -12.44 3.19
CA LEU A 81 17.03 -11.06 3.12
C LEU A 81 16.60 -10.65 1.70
N PHE A 82 17.17 -11.24 0.64
CA PHE A 82 16.72 -10.96 -0.74
C PHE A 82 15.31 -11.47 -1.01
N LEU A 83 14.81 -12.41 -0.20
CA LEU A 83 13.42 -12.83 -0.27
C LEU A 83 12.48 -11.67 0.09
N VAL A 84 12.88 -10.76 0.99
CA VAL A 84 12.07 -9.58 1.35
C VAL A 84 11.89 -8.67 0.14
N PHE A 85 12.97 -8.38 -0.57
CA PHE A 85 12.92 -7.53 -1.77
C PHE A 85 12.15 -8.18 -2.91
N THR A 86 12.37 -9.48 -3.13
CA THR A 86 11.65 -10.25 -4.15
C THR A 86 10.16 -10.32 -3.85
N ALA A 87 9.80 -10.57 -2.59
CA ALA A 87 8.42 -10.61 -2.15
C ALA A 87 7.72 -9.26 -2.33
N LEU A 88 8.38 -8.16 -1.97
CA LEU A 88 7.86 -6.81 -2.23
C LEU A 88 7.75 -6.56 -3.74
N ALA A 89 8.75 -6.91 -4.55
CA ALA A 89 8.68 -6.77 -6.01
C ALA A 89 7.54 -7.56 -6.65
N ALA A 90 7.25 -8.76 -6.15
CA ALA A 90 6.18 -9.61 -6.66
C ALA A 90 4.79 -9.13 -6.20
N THR A 91 4.68 -8.61 -4.98
CA THR A 91 3.39 -8.20 -4.40
C THR A 91 2.97 -6.79 -4.78
N LEU A 92 3.94 -5.91 -5.04
CA LEU A 92 3.71 -4.48 -5.25
C LEU A 92 2.90 -4.14 -6.51
N PRO A 93 3.04 -4.82 -7.66
CA PRO A 93 2.24 -4.45 -8.83
C PRO A 93 0.76 -4.83 -8.68
N PHE A 94 0.45 -5.93 -8.00
CA PHE A 94 -0.92 -6.49 -7.99
C PHE A 94 -1.52 -6.58 -6.59
N PHE A 95 -0.92 -7.34 -5.69
CA PHE A 95 -1.54 -7.73 -4.42
C PHE A 95 -1.66 -6.57 -3.43
N LEU A 96 -0.58 -5.82 -3.22
CA LEU A 96 -0.55 -4.69 -2.29
C LEU A 96 -1.53 -3.58 -2.70
N PRO A 97 -1.48 -3.07 -3.95
CA PRO A 97 -2.42 -2.06 -4.42
C PRO A 97 -3.87 -2.53 -4.43
N MET A 98 -4.12 -3.79 -4.78
CA MET A 98 -5.48 -4.34 -4.78
C MET A 98 -6.04 -4.38 -3.36
N ALA A 99 -5.27 -4.86 -2.37
CA ALA A 99 -5.69 -4.87 -0.97
C ALA A 99 -5.99 -3.46 -0.46
N ILE A 100 -5.12 -2.49 -0.78
CA ILE A 100 -5.28 -1.09 -0.37
C ILE A 100 -6.48 -0.46 -1.08
N GLY A 101 -6.65 -0.69 -2.37
CA GLY A 101 -7.79 -0.18 -3.15
C GLY A 101 -9.13 -0.70 -2.62
N VAL A 102 -9.19 -1.97 -2.19
CA VAL A 102 -10.37 -2.55 -1.55
C VAL A 102 -10.65 -1.89 -0.20
N VAL A 103 -9.67 -1.74 0.68
CA VAL A 103 -9.86 -1.12 2.00
C VAL A 103 -10.20 0.36 1.88
N ALA A 104 -9.53 1.09 0.97
CA ALA A 104 -9.80 2.51 0.70
C ALA A 104 -11.19 2.72 0.08
N GLY A 105 -11.58 1.87 -0.87
CA GLY A 105 -12.89 1.89 -1.51
C GLY A 105 -14.04 1.59 -0.54
N ASP A 106 -13.85 0.71 0.45
CA ASP A 106 -14.86 0.40 1.47
C ASP A 106 -14.95 1.45 2.59
N ALA A 107 -13.94 2.31 2.75
CA ALA A 107 -13.76 3.15 3.93
C ALA A 107 -14.96 4.06 4.26
N ILE A 108 -15.62 4.63 3.23
CA ILE A 108 -16.78 5.51 3.36
C ILE A 108 -18.05 4.81 2.84
N ALA A 109 -17.96 4.19 1.65
CA ALA A 109 -19.06 3.49 1.00
C ALA A 109 -19.56 2.27 1.81
N GLY A 110 -18.69 1.58 2.53
CA GLY A 110 -19.07 0.47 3.40
C GLY A 110 -19.96 0.92 4.55
N GLU A 111 -19.68 2.08 5.13
CA GLU A 111 -20.52 2.68 6.19
C GLU A 111 -21.81 3.27 5.65
N ALA A 112 -21.80 3.74 4.40
CA ALA A 112 -23.00 4.18 3.71
C ALA A 112 -23.96 2.99 3.49
N SER A 113 -23.41 1.84 3.08
CA SER A 113 -24.20 0.64 2.82
C SER A 113 -24.76 -0.02 4.08
N GLY A 114 -24.06 0.09 5.22
CA GLY A 114 -24.50 -0.45 6.50
C GLY A 114 -25.53 0.42 7.24
N GLY A 115 -25.95 1.56 6.69
CA GLY A 115 -26.89 2.49 7.33
C GLY A 115 -26.34 3.21 8.58
N THR A 116 -25.06 3.01 8.91
CA THR A 116 -24.41 3.60 10.09
C THR A 116 -23.99 5.05 9.88
N LEU A 117 -24.01 5.54 8.63
CA LEU A 117 -23.73 6.94 8.29
C LEU A 117 -24.70 7.91 8.99
N ARG A 118 -25.95 7.49 9.25
CA ARG A 118 -26.92 8.26 10.06
C ARG A 118 -26.47 8.42 11.52
N TYR A 119 -25.92 7.39 12.14
CA TYR A 119 -25.44 7.45 13.53
C TYR A 119 -24.18 8.31 13.68
N LEU A 120 -23.28 8.28 12.70
CA LEU A 120 -22.05 9.08 12.68
C LEU A 120 -22.28 10.56 12.38
N LEU A 121 -23.38 10.92 11.72
CA LEU A 121 -23.78 12.31 11.46
C LEU A 121 -24.57 12.95 12.61
N VAL A 122 -25.11 12.17 13.55
CA VAL A 122 -25.70 12.69 14.81
C VAL A 122 -24.63 12.90 15.88
N ALA A 123 -23.54 12.14 15.84
CA ALA A 123 -22.36 12.40 16.66
C ALA A 123 -21.60 13.62 16.08
N PRO A 124 -21.14 14.59 16.90
CA PRO A 124 -20.50 15.83 16.44
C PRO A 124 -19.05 15.58 15.99
N ALA A 125 -18.85 14.70 15.01
CA ALA A 125 -17.60 14.52 14.30
C ALA A 125 -17.69 15.28 12.98
N GLY A 126 -17.11 16.48 12.92
CA GLY A 126 -17.12 17.29 11.70
C GLY A 126 -16.69 16.49 10.46
N ARG A 127 -17.39 16.70 9.33
CA ARG A 127 -17.23 15.93 8.08
C ARG A 127 -15.77 15.82 7.63
N THR A 128 -15.00 16.89 7.80
CA THR A 128 -13.57 16.94 7.44
C THR A 128 -12.70 16.06 8.33
N ARG A 129 -13.01 15.98 9.63
CA ARG A 129 -12.28 15.18 10.62
C ARG A 129 -12.53 13.69 10.43
N LEU A 130 -13.74 13.31 10.03
CA LEU A 130 -14.05 11.93 9.67
C LEU A 130 -13.23 11.51 8.44
N LEU A 131 -13.22 12.33 7.38
CA LEU A 131 -12.45 12.05 6.16
C LEU A 131 -10.95 11.91 6.45
N LEU A 132 -10.37 12.84 7.22
CA LEU A 132 -8.97 12.78 7.63
C LEU A 132 -8.65 11.52 8.44
N THR A 133 -9.55 11.11 9.34
CA THR A 133 -9.34 9.91 10.13
C THR A 133 -9.42 8.65 9.26
N LYS A 134 -10.36 8.58 8.31
CA LYS A 134 -10.45 7.49 7.35
C LYS A 134 -9.19 7.40 6.48
N TYR A 135 -8.73 8.54 5.98
CA TYR A 135 -7.48 8.60 5.22
C TYR A 135 -6.28 8.13 6.06
N ALA A 136 -6.17 8.58 7.31
CA ALA A 136 -5.11 8.13 8.23
C ALA A 136 -5.18 6.62 8.51
N THR A 137 -6.38 6.04 8.64
CA THR A 137 -6.56 4.60 8.81
C THR A 137 -6.13 3.82 7.56
N VAL A 138 -6.46 4.30 6.35
CA VAL A 138 -5.99 3.69 5.10
C VAL A 138 -4.47 3.81 4.98
N MET A 139 -3.88 4.95 5.36
CA MET A 139 -2.43 5.13 5.39
C MET A 139 -1.74 4.18 6.38
N ALA A 140 -2.31 4.00 7.57
CA ALA A 140 -1.82 3.01 8.52
C ALA A 140 -1.94 1.59 7.95
N PHE A 141 -3.02 1.29 7.21
CA PHE A 141 -3.16 0.02 6.51
C PHE A 141 -2.09 -0.19 5.43
N CYS A 142 -1.71 0.84 4.66
CA CYS A 142 -0.60 0.75 3.70
C CYS A 142 0.72 0.34 4.38
N VAL A 143 1.03 0.96 5.53
CA VAL A 143 2.24 0.64 6.31
C VAL A 143 2.16 -0.78 6.89
N VAL A 144 1.02 -1.17 7.48
CA VAL A 144 0.88 -2.52 8.04
C VAL A 144 0.91 -3.59 6.95
N ALA A 145 0.25 -3.38 5.82
CA ALA A 145 0.22 -4.32 4.71
C ALA A 145 1.64 -4.57 4.16
N THR A 146 2.42 -3.52 3.94
CA THR A 146 3.82 -3.62 3.50
C THR A 146 4.72 -4.28 4.54
N LEU A 147 4.56 -3.95 5.82
CA LEU A 147 5.29 -4.60 6.90
C LEU A 147 4.92 -6.08 7.05
N VAL A 148 3.65 -6.46 6.86
CA VAL A 148 3.24 -7.87 6.90
C VAL A 148 3.92 -8.66 5.78
N VAL A 149 3.99 -8.11 4.57
CA VAL A 149 4.76 -8.73 3.46
C VAL A 149 6.24 -8.83 3.82
N ALA A 150 6.84 -7.75 4.33
CA ALA A 150 8.26 -7.73 4.67
C ALA A 150 8.62 -8.71 5.82
N LEU A 151 7.82 -8.76 6.88
CA LEU A 151 8.03 -9.62 8.03
C LEU A 151 7.79 -11.10 7.71
N SER A 152 6.76 -11.40 6.92
CA SER A 152 6.53 -12.78 6.46
C SER A 152 7.66 -13.26 5.55
N ALA A 153 8.12 -12.41 4.62
CA ALA A 153 9.28 -12.69 3.78
C ALA A 153 10.55 -12.88 4.61
N LEU A 154 10.79 -12.04 5.62
CA LEU A 154 11.95 -12.17 6.51
C LEU A 154 11.90 -13.46 7.32
N THR A 155 10.73 -13.81 7.86
CA THR A 155 10.54 -15.04 8.64
C THR A 155 10.79 -16.27 7.77
N VAL A 156 10.24 -16.29 6.56
CA VAL A 156 10.45 -17.39 5.61
C VAL A 156 11.90 -17.42 5.14
N GLY A 157 12.49 -16.26 4.87
CA GLY A 157 13.89 -16.10 4.46
C GLY A 157 14.84 -16.67 5.49
N ALA A 158 14.62 -16.34 6.77
CA ALA A 158 15.37 -16.84 7.91
C ALA A 158 15.21 -18.35 8.16
N LEU A 159 14.04 -18.90 7.90
CA LEU A 159 13.75 -20.33 8.10
C LEU A 159 14.25 -21.22 6.94
N LEU A 160 14.22 -20.70 5.71
CA LEU A 160 14.48 -21.48 4.51
C LEU A 160 15.89 -21.35 3.97
N PHE A 161 16.55 -20.19 4.19
CA PHE A 161 17.85 -19.84 3.63
C PHE A 161 18.84 -19.46 4.74
N PRO A 162 20.15 -19.69 4.56
CA PRO A 162 21.15 -19.26 5.52
C PRO A 162 21.15 -17.73 5.67
N LEU A 163 21.20 -17.28 6.93
CA LEU A 163 21.36 -15.88 7.30
C LEU A 163 22.87 -15.59 7.38
N GLY A 164 23.40 -14.86 6.40
CA GLY A 164 24.79 -14.40 6.38
C GLY A 164 24.89 -12.90 6.07
N ASP A 165 26.11 -12.39 5.93
CA ASP A 165 26.33 -11.02 5.46
C ASP A 165 25.81 -10.86 4.02
N LEU A 166 25.22 -9.70 3.72
CA LEU A 166 24.60 -9.42 2.42
C LEU A 166 25.68 -9.04 1.41
N THR A 167 25.97 -9.88 0.43
CA THR A 167 26.60 -9.39 -0.79
C THR A 167 25.52 -8.69 -1.62
N THR A 168 25.59 -7.36 -1.76
CA THR A 168 24.73 -6.64 -2.71
C THR A 168 25.09 -7.03 -4.15
N ILE A 169 24.22 -6.68 -5.11
CA ILE A 169 24.47 -6.83 -6.56
C ILE A 169 25.77 -6.11 -7.00
N SER A 170 26.28 -5.19 -6.17
CA SER A 170 27.51 -4.43 -6.41
C SER A 170 28.75 -5.05 -5.75
N GLY A 171 28.64 -6.22 -5.12
CA GLY A 171 29.75 -6.96 -4.51
C GLY A 171 30.19 -6.44 -3.14
N THR A 172 29.48 -5.48 -2.55
CA THR A 172 29.74 -4.96 -1.20
C THR A 172 29.06 -5.85 -0.16
N GLN A 173 29.81 -6.24 0.88
CA GLN A 173 29.26 -6.95 2.03
C GLN A 173 28.62 -5.95 3.00
N ILE A 174 27.31 -6.04 3.16
CA ILE A 174 26.52 -5.25 4.08
C ILE A 174 26.16 -6.13 5.27
N SER A 175 26.33 -5.59 6.47
CA SER A 175 25.94 -6.29 7.70
C SER A 175 24.43 -6.59 7.72
N PHE A 176 24.03 -7.67 8.38
CA PHE A 176 22.62 -8.03 8.56
C PHE A 176 21.76 -6.87 9.11
N ALA A 177 22.31 -6.07 10.03
CA ALA A 177 21.61 -4.93 10.63
C ALA A 177 21.31 -3.82 9.62
N GLU A 178 22.26 -3.52 8.74
CA GLU A 178 22.06 -2.52 7.68
C GLU A 178 21.13 -3.05 6.58
N GLY A 179 21.18 -4.35 6.29
CA GLY A 179 20.20 -5.05 5.46
C GLY A 179 18.77 -4.91 5.95
N LEU A 180 18.55 -5.09 7.25
CA LEU A 180 17.25 -4.92 7.89
C LEU A 180 16.79 -3.45 7.85
N GLY A 181 17.71 -2.50 8.04
CA GLY A 181 17.45 -1.08 7.88
C GLY A 181 17.00 -0.71 6.47
N ARG A 182 17.67 -1.24 5.44
CA ARG A 182 17.29 -1.05 4.03
C ARG A 182 15.96 -1.71 3.70
N ALA A 183 15.70 -2.90 4.22
CA ALA A 183 14.40 -3.58 4.06
C ALA A 183 13.26 -2.76 4.66
N LEU A 184 13.45 -2.18 5.84
CA LEU A 184 12.48 -1.29 6.46
C LEU A 184 12.28 -0.01 5.63
N LEU A 185 13.36 0.62 5.18
CA LEU A 185 13.29 1.83 4.36
C LEU A 185 12.53 1.56 3.05
N ILE A 186 12.81 0.45 2.38
CA ILE A 186 12.10 0.02 1.18
C ILE A 186 10.62 -0.23 1.49
N ALA A 187 10.28 -0.93 2.58
CA ALA A 187 8.89 -1.13 2.97
C ALA A 187 8.13 0.20 3.16
N LEU A 188 8.78 1.20 3.78
CA LEU A 188 8.20 2.54 3.97
C LEU A 188 8.05 3.31 2.65
N VAL A 189 9.03 3.23 1.76
CA VAL A 189 8.95 3.82 0.41
C VAL A 189 7.83 3.17 -0.40
N VAL A 190 7.67 1.85 -0.32
CA VAL A 190 6.56 1.14 -0.95
C VAL A 190 5.23 1.59 -0.36
N ALA A 191 5.13 1.73 0.97
CA ALA A 191 3.92 2.26 1.60
C ALA A 191 3.60 3.68 1.11
N ALA A 192 4.61 4.55 0.97
CA ALA A 192 4.46 5.89 0.42
C ALA A 192 4.06 5.88 -1.07
N SER A 193 4.53 4.89 -1.83
CA SER A 193 4.17 4.70 -3.24
C SER A 193 2.69 4.35 -3.43
N LEU A 194 2.02 3.87 -2.36
CA LEU A 194 0.62 3.45 -2.41
C LEU A 194 -0.36 4.54 -1.93
N VAL A 195 0.17 5.72 -1.59
CA VAL A 195 -0.62 6.88 -1.14
C VAL A 195 -1.60 7.35 -2.22
N GLY A 196 -1.17 7.38 -3.50
CA GLY A 196 -2.01 7.85 -4.59
C GLY A 196 -3.24 6.96 -4.80
N ILE A 197 -3.06 5.64 -4.77
CA ILE A 197 -4.20 4.71 -4.87
C ILE A 197 -5.09 4.75 -3.62
N ALA A 198 -4.52 4.96 -2.43
CA ALA A 198 -5.30 5.18 -1.21
C ALA A 198 -6.21 6.41 -1.33
N ALA A 199 -5.70 7.52 -1.85
CA ALA A 199 -6.48 8.74 -2.08
C ALA A 199 -7.55 8.55 -3.16
N LEU A 200 -7.21 7.89 -4.27
CA LEU A 200 -8.15 7.55 -5.35
C LEU A 200 -9.27 6.63 -4.84
N GLY A 201 -8.94 5.58 -4.10
CA GLY A 201 -9.93 4.68 -3.52
C GLY A 201 -10.87 5.38 -2.55
N LEU A 202 -10.34 6.28 -1.71
CA LEU A 202 -11.15 7.11 -0.82
C LEU A 202 -12.09 8.03 -1.61
N PHE A 203 -11.61 8.66 -2.68
CA PHE A 203 -12.43 9.47 -3.56
C PHE A 203 -13.59 8.66 -4.18
N VAL A 204 -13.28 7.50 -4.77
CA VAL A 204 -14.30 6.59 -5.32
C VAL A 204 -15.32 6.17 -4.24
N SER A 205 -14.84 5.94 -3.02
CA SER A 205 -15.69 5.65 -1.86
C SER A 205 -16.70 6.77 -1.54
N THR A 206 -16.38 8.04 -1.81
CA THR A 206 -17.33 9.15 -1.62
C THR A 206 -18.40 9.26 -2.72
N MET A 207 -18.13 8.68 -3.90
CA MET A 207 -19.04 8.77 -5.05
C MET A 207 -20.20 7.79 -4.95
N THR A 208 -20.01 6.69 -4.23
CA THR A 208 -20.90 5.53 -4.23
C THR A 208 -21.38 5.20 -2.82
N SER A 209 -22.65 4.82 -2.67
CA SER A 209 -23.24 4.37 -1.39
C SER A 209 -23.13 2.85 -1.16
N SER A 210 -22.70 2.10 -2.16
CA SER A 210 -22.48 0.65 -2.09
C SER A 210 -21.00 0.34 -1.93
N GLY A 211 -20.60 -0.19 -0.76
CA GLY A 211 -19.21 -0.60 -0.50
C GLY A 211 -18.66 -1.48 -1.64
N ILE A 212 -19.42 -2.51 -2.03
CA ILE A 212 -19.04 -3.47 -3.10
C ILE A 212 -18.73 -2.77 -4.41
N ALA A 213 -19.58 -1.82 -4.83
CA ALA A 213 -19.36 -1.07 -6.06
C ALA A 213 -18.12 -0.18 -5.96
N ALA A 214 -17.90 0.52 -4.84
CA ALA A 214 -16.73 1.37 -4.66
C ALA A 214 -15.41 0.57 -4.69
N MET A 215 -15.39 -0.61 -4.08
CA MET A 215 -14.24 -1.51 -4.15
C MET A 215 -14.00 -2.04 -5.55
N ALA A 216 -15.04 -2.49 -6.24
CA ALA A 216 -14.95 -2.99 -7.62
C ALA A 216 -14.47 -1.90 -8.58
N THR A 217 -14.93 -0.65 -8.41
CA THR A 217 -14.47 0.48 -9.21
C THR A 217 -13.00 0.81 -8.93
N THR A 218 -12.57 0.83 -7.67
CA THR A 218 -11.18 1.15 -7.33
C THR A 218 -10.21 0.10 -7.88
N VAL A 219 -10.54 -1.18 -7.71
CA VAL A 219 -9.74 -2.29 -8.25
C VAL A 219 -9.82 -2.33 -9.78
N GLY A 220 -10.99 -2.07 -10.36
CA GLY A 220 -11.18 -1.99 -11.81
C GLY A 220 -10.30 -0.90 -12.44
N LEU A 221 -10.28 0.30 -11.86
CA LEU A 221 -9.41 1.40 -12.31
C LEU A 221 -7.93 1.03 -12.23
N LEU A 222 -7.51 0.37 -11.14
CA LEU A 222 -6.15 -0.16 -11.01
C LEU A 222 -5.81 -1.14 -12.13
N ILE A 223 -6.69 -2.10 -12.39
CA ILE A 223 -6.47 -3.11 -13.43
C ILE A 223 -6.42 -2.44 -14.80
N THR A 224 -7.32 -1.48 -15.08
CA THR A 224 -7.31 -0.72 -16.34
C THR A 224 -5.99 0.03 -16.52
N VAL A 225 -5.52 0.75 -15.50
CA VAL A 225 -4.25 1.49 -15.59
C VAL A 225 -3.08 0.54 -15.80
N GLN A 226 -3.05 -0.61 -15.12
CA GLN A 226 -2.00 -1.62 -15.36
C GLN A 226 -2.04 -2.21 -16.76
N ILE A 227 -3.22 -2.47 -17.32
CA ILE A 227 -3.35 -2.94 -18.71
C ILE A 227 -2.85 -1.87 -19.69
N LEU A 228 -3.22 -0.61 -19.46
CA LEU A 228 -2.78 0.51 -20.31
C LEU A 228 -1.28 0.73 -20.24
N ASP A 229 -0.66 0.52 -19.08
CA ASP A 229 0.78 0.65 -18.88
C ASP A 229 1.57 -0.39 -19.71
N GLN A 230 0.97 -1.55 -20.02
CA GLN A 230 1.60 -2.57 -20.87
C GLN A 230 1.55 -2.26 -22.37
N ILE A 231 0.82 -1.22 -22.81
CA ILE A 231 0.63 -0.90 -24.23
C ILE A 231 1.73 0.07 -24.69
N PRO A 232 2.68 -0.35 -25.57
CA PRO A 232 3.81 0.50 -25.99
C PRO A 232 3.40 1.80 -26.70
N GLN A 233 2.22 1.80 -27.32
CA GLN A 233 1.67 2.96 -28.02
C GLN A 233 1.29 4.11 -27.07
N LEU A 234 1.11 3.84 -25.76
CA LEU A 234 0.76 4.85 -24.75
C LEU A 234 1.99 5.48 -24.07
N HIS A 235 3.19 5.39 -24.65
CA HIS A 235 4.43 5.94 -24.08
C HIS A 235 4.35 7.42 -23.63
N ALA A 236 3.52 8.25 -24.28
CA ALA A 236 3.32 9.64 -23.86
C ALA A 236 2.47 9.79 -22.59
N LEU A 237 1.60 8.81 -22.29
CA LEU A 237 0.68 8.80 -21.14
C LEU A 237 1.19 7.96 -19.97
N GLN A 238 2.02 6.94 -20.25
CA GLN A 238 2.66 6.08 -19.25
C GLN A 238 3.30 6.84 -18.06
N PRO A 239 4.05 7.95 -18.26
CA PRO A 239 4.66 8.69 -17.14
C PRO A 239 3.66 9.30 -16.16
N TYR A 240 2.39 9.44 -16.57
CA TYR A 240 1.33 9.99 -15.72
C TYR A 240 0.56 8.90 -14.97
N PHE A 241 0.76 7.62 -15.27
CA PHE A 241 0.09 6.53 -14.57
C PHE A 241 0.68 6.34 -13.17
N PHE A 242 -0.20 6.34 -12.17
CA PHE A 242 0.21 6.23 -10.77
C PHE A 242 0.96 4.93 -10.44
N SER A 243 0.82 3.88 -11.26
CA SER A 243 1.53 2.60 -11.13
C SER A 243 2.85 2.53 -11.90
N HIS A 244 3.18 3.51 -12.75
CA HIS A 244 4.31 3.41 -13.67
C HIS A 244 5.65 3.37 -12.92
N TYR A 245 5.83 4.25 -11.93
CA TYR A 245 7.06 4.34 -11.15
C TYR A 245 7.07 3.46 -9.90
N TRP A 246 6.12 2.55 -9.75
CA TRP A 246 6.00 1.72 -8.55
C TRP A 246 7.17 0.77 -8.35
N LEU A 247 7.77 0.25 -9.43
CA LEU A 247 8.97 -0.59 -9.38
C LEU A 247 10.28 0.20 -9.18
N SER A 248 10.24 1.54 -9.13
CA SER A 248 11.43 2.38 -8.87
C SER A 248 12.10 2.10 -7.52
N PHE A 249 11.40 1.46 -6.57
CA PHE A 249 12.03 1.05 -5.32
C PHE A 249 13.18 0.04 -5.54
N ALA A 250 13.16 -0.69 -6.66
CA ALA A 250 14.25 -1.59 -7.04
C ALA A 250 15.57 -0.82 -7.24
N ASP A 251 15.52 0.45 -7.60
CA ASP A 251 16.70 1.30 -7.77
C ASP A 251 17.36 1.69 -6.43
N LEU A 252 16.66 1.56 -5.29
CA LEU A 252 17.29 1.67 -3.96
C LEU A 252 18.25 0.51 -3.65
N MET A 253 18.16 -0.58 -4.39
CA MET A 253 19.07 -1.72 -4.24
C MET A 253 20.35 -1.57 -5.07
N ARG A 254 20.42 -0.58 -5.97
CA ARG A 254 21.61 -0.31 -6.77
C ARG A 254 22.63 0.50 -5.96
N GLU A 255 23.91 0.23 -6.18
CA GLU A 255 25.01 1.05 -5.68
C GLU A 255 25.79 1.60 -6.90
N PRO A 256 25.72 2.92 -7.18
CA PRO A 256 25.04 3.98 -6.42
C PRO A 256 23.51 3.97 -6.56
N VAL A 257 22.82 4.46 -5.52
CA VAL A 257 21.35 4.59 -5.48
C VAL A 257 20.89 5.62 -6.51
N TYR A 258 19.95 5.23 -7.37
CA TYR A 258 19.36 6.12 -8.37
C TYR A 258 18.11 6.82 -7.79
N TRP A 259 18.21 8.13 -7.55
CA TRP A 259 17.17 8.89 -6.85
C TRP A 259 16.11 9.51 -7.77
N ASP A 260 16.39 9.66 -9.06
CA ASP A 260 15.53 10.43 -9.97
C ASP A 260 14.12 9.82 -10.08
N ASP A 261 14.03 8.52 -10.31
CA ASP A 261 12.74 7.85 -10.52
C ASP A 261 11.98 7.67 -9.20
N LEU A 262 12.69 7.59 -8.08
CA LEU A 262 12.09 7.59 -6.75
C LEU A 262 11.42 8.93 -6.44
N VAL A 263 12.09 10.05 -6.74
CA VAL A 263 11.52 11.40 -6.54
C VAL A 263 10.33 11.63 -7.46
N LYS A 264 10.39 11.18 -8.73
CA LYS A 264 9.24 11.22 -9.64
C LYS A 264 8.06 10.41 -9.12
N ASN A 265 8.30 9.21 -8.60
CA ASN A 265 7.26 8.38 -7.99
C ASN A 265 6.58 9.11 -6.83
N LEU A 266 7.36 9.56 -5.84
CA LEU A 266 6.82 10.25 -4.66
C LEU A 266 6.11 11.56 -5.04
N GLY A 267 6.64 12.30 -6.02
CA GLY A 267 6.00 13.50 -6.56
C GLY A 267 4.65 13.18 -7.23
N LEU A 268 4.58 12.12 -8.03
CA LEU A 268 3.34 11.68 -8.67
C LEU A 268 2.31 11.21 -7.64
N GLN A 269 2.73 10.43 -6.64
CA GLN A 269 1.81 10.01 -5.56
C GLN A 269 1.31 11.20 -4.76
N ALA A 270 2.15 12.19 -4.47
CA ALA A 270 1.76 13.42 -3.78
C ALA A 270 0.75 14.24 -4.60
N LEU A 271 0.94 14.32 -5.92
CA LEU A 271 0.00 14.97 -6.84
C LEU A 271 -1.36 14.26 -6.83
N TYR A 272 -1.37 12.93 -6.95
CA TYR A 272 -2.60 12.13 -6.87
C TYR A 272 -3.26 12.28 -5.50
N ALA A 273 -2.49 12.27 -4.41
CA ALA A 273 -3.00 12.50 -3.07
C ALA A 273 -3.66 13.87 -2.92
N ALA A 274 -3.03 14.92 -3.46
CA ALA A 274 -3.58 16.27 -3.42
C ALA A 274 -4.85 16.40 -4.28
N VAL A 275 -4.85 15.90 -5.51
CA VAL A 275 -5.98 15.99 -6.44
C VAL A 275 -7.17 15.15 -5.97
N PHE A 276 -6.97 13.86 -5.71
CA PHE A 276 -8.07 12.99 -5.28
C PHE A 276 -8.47 13.24 -3.83
N GLY A 277 -7.53 13.60 -2.96
CA GLY A 277 -7.84 14.01 -1.58
C GLY A 277 -8.67 15.29 -1.52
N SER A 278 -8.33 16.32 -2.32
CA SER A 278 -9.13 17.54 -2.41
C SER A 278 -10.48 17.30 -3.08
N ALA A 279 -10.54 16.46 -4.12
CA ALA A 279 -11.80 16.07 -4.76
C ALA A 279 -12.74 15.32 -3.80
N ALA A 280 -12.19 14.40 -3.00
CA ALA A 280 -12.93 13.68 -1.97
C ALA A 280 -13.46 14.65 -0.90
N TRP A 281 -12.61 15.59 -0.47
CA TRP A 281 -12.99 16.63 0.48
C TRP A 281 -14.12 17.52 -0.06
N ALA A 282 -13.95 18.09 -1.25
CA ALA A 282 -14.93 18.95 -1.89
C ALA A 282 -16.28 18.24 -2.09
N ARG A 283 -16.25 16.96 -2.51
CA ARG A 283 -17.47 16.18 -2.69
C ARG A 283 -18.18 15.90 -1.37
N PHE A 284 -17.43 15.53 -0.33
CA PHE A 284 -18.00 15.20 0.98
C PHE A 284 -18.55 16.45 1.71
N THR A 285 -18.00 17.64 1.43
CA THR A 285 -18.51 18.91 1.95
C THR A 285 -19.69 19.46 1.15
N ALA A 286 -19.70 19.32 -0.18
CA ALA A 286 -20.72 19.89 -1.06
C ALA A 286 -21.95 19.00 -1.28
N LYS A 287 -21.88 17.70 -1.00
CA LYS A 287 -23.03 16.80 -1.15
C LYS A 287 -23.98 17.00 0.03
N ASP A 288 -25.16 17.56 -0.24
CA ASP A 288 -26.30 17.44 0.65
C ASP A 288 -26.75 15.99 0.66
N ILE A 289 -26.60 15.34 1.80
CA ILE A 289 -27.09 13.98 2.01
C ILE A 289 -28.59 14.14 2.33
N THR A 290 -29.42 14.13 1.29
CA THR A 290 -30.87 14.06 1.46
C THR A 290 -31.23 12.72 2.07
N ALA A 291 -32.08 12.82 3.10
CA ALA A 291 -32.43 11.83 4.12
C ALA A 291 -32.85 10.44 3.60
#